data_AF-A0A0A6P7V9-F1
#
_entry.id   AF-A0A0A6P7V9-F1
#
_cell.length_a   1.000
_cell.length_b   1.000
_cell.length_c   1.000
_cell.angle_alpha   90.00
_cell.angle_beta   90.00
_cell.angle_gamma   90.00
#
_symmetry.space_group_name_H-M   'P 1'
#
loop_
_entity.id
_entity.type
_entity.pdbx_description
1 polymer ?
#
loop_
_entity_poly.entity_id
_entity_poly.type
_entity_poly.pdbx_seq_one_letter_code
_entity_poly.pdbx_strand_id
1 'polypeptide(L)'
;MIKYFSRLWEMSAEELLVLGKPALLPLIGQTQINQPDRLLPKVVESLKTVSDDEMRGRLFTELMALMNDEEMLNMLENLIEKDELLMDTPFLRRIRTKSREDGLKEGLEEGLEKGRQKGDLNRYHQDILKVLALRFEPPVPSRQHIEQLMTNITDDVELDKLLAAAVQSQSIADFQSIVERATHL
;
A
#
# COMPACT_ATOMS: atom_id res chain seq x y z
N MET A 1 31.68 41.43 -18.78
CA MET A 1 31.33 40.54 -19.90
C MET A 1 31.10 39.14 -19.33
N ILE A 2 29.90 38.83 -18.84
CA ILE A 2 29.46 37.47 -18.48
C ILE A 2 27.93 37.41 -18.68
N LYS A 3 27.47 36.68 -19.71
CA LYS A 3 26.08 36.39 -20.11
C LYS A 3 26.24 35.06 -20.85
N TYR A 4 25.69 33.91 -20.49
CA TYR A 4 24.34 33.55 -20.03
C TYR A 4 24.45 32.29 -19.13
N PHE A 5 23.69 32.21 -18.03
CA PHE A 5 23.37 30.91 -17.43
C PHE A 5 22.17 30.37 -18.21
N SER A 6 22.39 29.40 -19.10
CA SER A 6 21.29 28.65 -19.73
C SER A 6 20.53 27.89 -18.65
N ARG A 7 19.20 27.94 -18.69
CA ARG A 7 18.34 27.17 -17.79
C ARG A 7 18.36 25.70 -18.22
N LEU A 8 18.55 24.76 -17.29
CA LEU A 8 18.69 23.33 -17.63
C LEU A 8 17.49 22.80 -18.44
N TRP A 9 16.27 23.25 -18.15
CA TRP A 9 15.05 22.84 -18.86
C TRP A 9 14.93 23.39 -20.30
N GLU A 10 15.81 24.29 -20.72
CA GLU A 10 15.91 24.78 -22.11
C GLU A 10 16.99 24.01 -22.89
N MET A 11 17.81 23.20 -22.22
CA MET A 11 18.88 22.41 -22.84
C MET A 11 18.34 21.07 -23.33
N SER A 12 18.94 20.54 -24.40
CA SER A 12 18.71 19.16 -24.84
C SER A 12 19.52 18.19 -24.00
N ALA A 13 18.89 17.08 -23.60
CA ALA A 13 19.54 16.01 -22.87
C ALA A 13 20.70 15.37 -23.67
N GLU A 14 20.55 15.29 -24.98
CA GLU A 14 21.57 14.77 -25.90
C GLU A 14 22.86 15.60 -25.84
N GLU A 15 22.76 16.92 -25.63
CA GLU A 15 23.93 17.79 -25.48
C GLU A 15 24.75 17.42 -24.25
N LEU A 16 24.09 17.12 -23.11
CA LEU A 16 24.78 16.68 -21.89
C LEU A 16 25.47 15.32 -22.08
N LEU A 17 24.82 14.40 -22.79
CA LEU A 17 25.39 13.08 -23.08
C LEU A 17 26.65 13.18 -23.94
N VAL A 18 26.66 14.07 -24.95
CA VAL A 18 27.81 14.28 -25.85
C VAL A 18 29.05 14.82 -25.11
N LEU A 19 28.88 15.53 -24.00
CA LEU A 19 30.01 16.02 -23.20
C LEU A 19 30.87 14.88 -22.62
N GLY A 20 30.35 13.65 -22.55
CA GLY A 20 31.09 12.48 -22.09
C GLY A 20 31.54 12.60 -20.62
N LYS A 21 30.80 13.37 -19.80
CA LYS A 21 31.09 13.58 -18.38
C LYS A 21 30.05 12.86 -17.54
N PRO A 22 30.36 11.69 -16.96
CA PRO A 22 29.40 10.92 -16.16
C PRO A 22 28.74 11.72 -15.02
N ALA A 23 29.49 12.62 -14.39
CA ALA A 23 28.99 13.49 -13.32
C ALA A 23 27.88 14.47 -13.74
N LEU A 24 27.66 14.68 -15.04
CA LEU A 24 26.59 15.55 -15.55
C LEU A 24 25.35 14.76 -15.98
N LEU A 25 25.46 13.45 -16.17
CA LEU A 25 24.37 12.62 -16.66
C LEU A 25 23.15 12.58 -15.72
N PRO A 26 23.28 12.65 -14.38
CA PRO A 26 22.11 12.76 -13.50
C PRO A 26 21.22 13.97 -13.80
N LEU A 27 21.79 15.06 -14.33
CA LEU A 27 21.04 16.27 -14.65
C LEU A 27 20.13 16.13 -15.87
N ILE A 28 20.26 15.04 -16.65
CA ILE A 28 19.43 14.79 -17.83
C ILE A 28 17.94 14.80 -17.49
N GLY A 29 17.54 14.30 -16.31
CA GLY A 29 16.15 14.36 -15.85
C GLY A 29 15.59 15.78 -15.66
N GLN A 30 16.46 16.80 -15.70
CA GLN A 30 16.11 18.23 -15.60
C GLN A 30 16.24 18.97 -16.95
N THR A 31 16.40 18.24 -18.06
CA THR A 31 16.57 18.78 -19.43
C THR A 31 15.46 18.30 -20.37
N GLN A 32 15.45 18.77 -21.62
CA GLN A 32 14.50 18.30 -22.64
C GLN A 32 14.94 16.95 -23.20
N ILE A 33 14.14 15.91 -22.95
CA ILE A 33 14.34 14.56 -23.47
C ILE A 33 13.32 14.32 -24.58
N ASN A 34 13.80 14.18 -25.83
CA ASN A 34 12.92 13.96 -26.98
C ASN A 34 12.72 12.48 -27.32
N GLN A 35 13.73 11.64 -27.04
CA GLN A 35 13.75 10.22 -27.41
C GLN A 35 14.21 9.34 -26.22
N PRO A 36 13.40 9.23 -25.15
CA PRO A 36 13.81 8.53 -23.92
C PRO A 36 14.22 7.07 -24.19
N ASP A 37 13.51 6.35 -25.06
CA ASP A 37 13.81 4.95 -25.43
C ASP A 37 15.22 4.76 -26.01
N ARG A 38 15.80 5.81 -26.60
CA ARG A 38 17.12 5.78 -27.22
C ARG A 38 18.19 6.43 -26.36
N LEU A 39 17.80 7.45 -25.59
CA LEU A 39 18.71 8.22 -24.76
C LEU A 39 19.03 7.46 -23.46
N LEU A 40 18.01 7.01 -22.73
CA LEU A 40 18.19 6.42 -21.39
C LEU A 40 19.08 5.17 -21.40
N PRO A 41 18.98 4.23 -22.37
CA PRO A 41 19.94 3.13 -22.45
C PRO A 41 21.39 3.58 -22.59
N LYS A 42 21.66 4.66 -23.36
CA LYS A 42 23.02 5.19 -23.51
C LYS A 42 23.53 5.86 -22.24
N VAL A 43 22.65 6.50 -21.48
CA VAL A 43 22.98 7.08 -20.19
C VAL A 43 23.38 5.99 -19.21
N VAL A 44 22.58 4.91 -19.11
CA VAL A 44 22.88 3.75 -18.27
C VAL A 44 24.21 3.13 -18.66
N GLU A 45 24.45 2.88 -19.95
CA GLU A 45 25.72 2.36 -20.46
C GLU A 45 26.90 3.27 -20.13
N SER A 46 26.75 4.59 -20.26
CA SER A 46 27.81 5.52 -19.90
C SER A 46 28.12 5.49 -18.40
N LEU A 47 27.11 5.47 -17.53
CA LEU A 47 27.30 5.38 -16.09
C LEU A 47 27.92 4.04 -15.65
N LYS A 48 27.65 2.93 -16.37
CA LYS A 48 28.30 1.63 -16.13
C LYS A 48 29.81 1.67 -16.30
N THR A 49 30.33 2.56 -17.14
CA THR A 49 31.78 2.69 -17.36
C THR A 49 32.52 3.34 -16.19
N VAL A 50 31.81 3.94 -15.23
CA VAL A 50 32.40 4.53 -14.03
C VAL A 50 32.96 3.41 -13.14
N SER A 51 34.29 3.38 -13.00
CA SER A 51 35.02 2.30 -12.33
C SER A 51 34.85 2.30 -10.80
N ASP A 52 34.59 3.45 -10.20
CA ASP A 52 34.32 3.58 -8.76
C ASP A 52 32.86 3.19 -8.49
N ASP A 53 32.66 2.06 -7.81
CA ASP A 53 31.35 1.52 -7.48
C ASP A 53 30.52 2.45 -6.59
N GLU A 54 31.13 3.18 -5.66
CA GLU A 54 30.42 4.10 -4.79
C GLU A 54 29.96 5.34 -5.57
N MET A 55 30.85 5.90 -6.40
CA MET A 55 30.52 7.02 -7.28
C MET A 55 29.44 6.62 -8.29
N ARG A 56 29.59 5.47 -8.95
CA ARG A 56 28.58 4.90 -9.85
C ARG A 56 27.24 4.77 -9.10
N GLY A 57 27.29 4.22 -7.89
CA GLY A 57 26.23 4.22 -6.88
C GLY A 57 25.42 5.51 -6.85
N ARG A 58 26.14 6.57 -6.47
CA ARG A 58 25.60 7.92 -6.28
C ARG A 58 25.02 8.49 -7.57
N LEU A 59 25.70 8.36 -8.70
CA LEU A 59 25.23 8.91 -9.99
C LEU A 59 23.91 8.29 -10.44
N PHE A 60 23.72 6.98 -10.29
CA PHE A 60 22.43 6.35 -10.59
C PHE A 60 21.33 6.80 -9.62
N THR A 61 21.67 6.95 -8.33
CA THR A 61 20.74 7.48 -7.33
C THR A 61 20.30 8.90 -7.69
N GLU A 62 21.24 9.77 -8.06
CA GLU A 62 20.97 11.15 -8.47
C GLU A 62 20.14 11.20 -9.75
N LEU A 63 20.43 10.34 -10.73
CA LEU A 63 19.67 10.26 -11.98
C LEU A 63 18.20 9.93 -11.71
N MET A 64 17.92 8.94 -10.85
CA MET A 64 16.56 8.61 -10.46
C MET A 64 15.90 9.73 -9.65
N ALA A 65 16.61 10.31 -8.69
CA ALA A 65 16.07 11.37 -7.84
C ALA A 65 15.76 12.68 -8.60
N LEU A 66 16.45 12.92 -9.71
CA LEU A 66 16.27 14.09 -10.58
C LEU A 66 15.39 13.79 -11.81
N MET A 67 14.82 12.59 -11.92
CA MET A 67 13.86 12.30 -12.98
C MET A 67 12.45 12.54 -12.45
N ASN A 68 11.73 13.49 -13.05
CA ASN A 68 10.38 13.84 -12.60
C ASN A 68 9.27 13.05 -13.34
N ASP A 69 9.61 12.44 -14.47
CA ASP A 69 8.66 11.72 -15.31
C ASP A 69 8.60 10.24 -14.90
N GLU A 70 7.40 9.80 -14.53
CA GLU A 70 7.15 8.46 -14.00
C GLU A 70 7.36 7.36 -15.06
N GLU A 71 7.04 7.62 -16.32
CA GLU A 71 7.28 6.67 -17.41
C GLU A 71 8.78 6.47 -17.62
N MET A 72 9.55 7.57 -17.65
CA MET A 72 11.01 7.51 -17.76
C MET A 72 11.70 6.89 -16.54
N LEU A 73 11.17 7.11 -15.33
CA LEU A 73 11.62 6.43 -14.12
C LEU A 73 11.44 4.92 -14.24
N ASN A 74 10.25 4.46 -14.62
CA ASN A 74 9.97 3.04 -14.83
C ASN A 74 10.89 2.43 -15.91
N MET A 75 11.20 3.18 -16.98
CA MET A 75 12.16 2.73 -18.00
C MET A 75 13.57 2.56 -17.42
N LEU A 76 14.04 3.52 -16.62
CA LEU A 76 15.36 3.44 -15.97
C LEU A 76 15.43 2.26 -14.99
N GLU A 77 14.41 2.05 -14.17
CA GLU A 77 14.33 0.92 -13.26
C GLU A 77 14.46 -0.40 -14.03
N ASN A 78 13.69 -0.57 -15.11
CA ASN A 78 13.76 -1.76 -15.95
C ASN A 78 15.13 -1.98 -16.60
N LEU A 79 15.84 -0.91 -16.99
CA LEU A 79 17.19 -1.01 -17.55
C LEU A 79 18.21 -1.44 -16.48
N ILE A 80 18.11 -0.86 -15.28
CA ILE A 80 19.00 -1.14 -14.15
C ILE A 80 18.78 -2.57 -13.63
N GLU A 81 17.53 -3.01 -13.52
CA GLU A 81 17.19 -4.37 -13.09
C GLU A 81 17.68 -5.44 -14.06
N LYS A 82 17.50 -5.23 -15.38
CA LYS A 82 17.97 -6.17 -16.41
C LYS A 82 19.48 -6.37 -16.40
N ASP A 83 20.22 -5.34 -16.01
CA ASP A 83 21.67 -5.38 -15.93
C ASP A 83 22.19 -5.90 -14.58
N GLU A 84 21.31 -6.37 -13.68
CA GLU A 84 21.61 -6.76 -12.31
C GLU A 84 22.40 -5.68 -11.54
N LEU A 85 22.25 -4.41 -11.94
CA LEU A 85 22.86 -3.24 -11.30
C LEU A 85 22.09 -2.89 -10.03
N LEU A 86 21.82 -3.88 -9.17
CA LEU A 86 21.19 -3.65 -7.88
C LEU A 86 22.13 -2.80 -7.03
N MET A 87 21.88 -1.50 -7.05
CA MET A 87 22.71 -0.51 -6.38
C MET A 87 22.46 -0.58 -4.87
N ASP A 88 23.40 -1.14 -4.11
CA ASP A 88 23.38 -1.03 -2.64
C ASP A 88 23.92 0.33 -2.17
N THR A 89 23.28 1.41 -2.60
CA THR A 89 23.70 2.75 -2.15
C THR A 89 23.23 3.02 -0.71
N PRO A 90 23.97 3.82 0.07
CA PRO A 90 23.50 4.26 1.39
C PRO A 90 22.14 4.98 1.37
N PHE A 91 21.76 5.58 0.23
CA PHE A 91 20.45 6.23 0.09
C PHE A 91 19.33 5.20 -0.13
N LEU A 92 19.52 4.26 -1.07
CA LEU A 92 18.54 3.20 -1.33
C LEU A 92 18.37 2.26 -0.13
N ARG A 93 19.44 1.99 0.62
CA ARG A 93 19.33 1.27 1.91
C ARG A 93 18.42 2.00 2.90
N ARG A 94 18.59 3.32 3.05
CA ARG A 94 17.74 4.12 3.94
C ARG A 94 16.28 4.12 3.51
N ILE A 95 16.01 4.24 2.21
CA ILE A 95 14.64 4.14 1.67
C ILE A 95 14.07 2.76 1.98
N ARG A 96 14.77 1.67 1.63
CA ARG A 96 14.29 0.30 1.87
C ARG A 96 14.01 0.03 3.34
N THR A 97 14.88 0.47 4.25
CA THR A 97 14.66 0.34 5.69
C THR A 97 13.42 1.11 6.11
N LYS A 98 13.30 2.38 5.71
CA LYS A 98 12.15 3.21 6.08
C LYS A 98 10.85 2.65 5.52
N SER A 99 10.80 2.26 4.24
CA SER A 99 9.61 1.65 3.63
C SER A 99 9.20 0.36 4.31
N ARG A 100 10.16 -0.44 4.80
CA ARG A 100 9.87 -1.65 5.56
C ARG A 100 9.32 -1.33 6.96
N GLU A 101 9.86 -0.31 7.62
CA GLU A 101 9.35 0.15 8.93
C GLU A 101 7.93 0.72 8.81
N ASP A 102 7.70 1.58 7.82
CA ASP A 102 6.40 2.18 7.54
C ASP A 102 5.38 1.09 7.19
N GLY A 103 5.71 0.16 6.29
CA GLY A 103 4.81 -0.95 5.93
C GLY A 103 4.52 -1.92 7.09
N LEU A 104 5.49 -2.15 7.98
CA LEU A 104 5.25 -2.95 9.19
C LEU A 104 4.30 -2.24 10.15
N LYS A 105 4.46 -0.93 10.31
CA LYS A 105 3.61 -0.12 11.18
C LYS A 105 2.17 -0.08 10.65
N GLU A 106 1.98 0.21 9.38
CA GLU A 106 0.65 0.23 8.74
C GLU A 106 -0.02 -1.15 8.83
N GLY A 107 0.72 -2.22 8.53
CA GLY A 107 0.20 -3.59 8.64
C GLY A 107 -0.21 -3.98 10.08
N LEU A 108 0.55 -3.52 11.08
CA LEU A 108 0.21 -3.74 12.49
C LEU A 108 -1.05 -2.96 12.90
N GLU A 109 -1.16 -1.69 12.51
CA GLU A 109 -2.31 -0.85 12.79
C GLU A 109 -3.58 -1.41 12.16
N GLU A 110 -3.54 -1.79 10.87
CA GLU A 110 -4.65 -2.46 10.20
C GLU A 110 -5.03 -3.79 10.86
N GLY A 111 -4.03 -4.60 11.22
CA GLY A 111 -4.24 -5.89 11.86
C GLY A 111 -4.92 -5.76 13.22
N LEU A 112 -4.50 -4.78 14.02
CA LEU A 112 -5.10 -4.47 15.32
C LEU A 112 -6.54 -4.00 15.16
N GLU A 113 -6.83 -3.10 14.23
CA GLU A 113 -8.19 -2.59 14.04
C GLU A 113 -9.15 -3.68 13.52
N LYS A 114 -8.74 -4.47 12.53
CA LYS A 114 -9.51 -5.63 12.06
C LYS A 114 -9.74 -6.65 13.18
N GLY A 115 -8.71 -6.88 14.01
CA GLY A 115 -8.79 -7.75 15.18
C GLY A 115 -9.79 -7.25 16.22
N ARG A 116 -9.77 -5.94 16.51
CA ARG A 116 -10.68 -5.29 17.45
C ARG A 116 -12.11 -5.37 16.97
N GLN A 117 -12.38 -5.01 15.71
CA GLN A 117 -13.72 -5.09 15.11
C GLN A 117 -14.29 -6.51 15.16
N LYS A 118 -13.48 -7.51 14.80
CA LYS A 118 -13.91 -8.93 14.91
C LYS A 118 -14.17 -9.34 16.37
N GLY A 119 -13.38 -8.84 17.31
CA GLY A 119 -13.57 -9.08 18.74
C GLY A 119 -14.89 -8.51 19.25
N ASP A 120 -15.19 -7.26 18.88
CA ASP A 120 -16.43 -6.56 19.25
C ASP A 120 -17.66 -7.26 18.64
N LEU A 121 -17.57 -7.68 17.37
CA LEU A 121 -18.61 -8.44 16.69
C LEU A 121 -18.93 -9.77 17.42
N ASN A 122 -17.89 -10.54 17.71
CA ASN A 122 -18.05 -11.82 18.43
C ASN A 122 -18.67 -11.60 19.82
N ARG A 123 -18.33 -10.49 20.48
CA ARG A 123 -18.90 -10.13 21.77
C ARG A 123 -20.38 -9.83 21.67
N TYR A 124 -20.82 -9.05 20.67
CA TYR A 124 -22.25 -8.81 20.42
C TYR A 124 -23.04 -10.10 20.23
N HIS A 125 -22.51 -11.01 19.40
CA HIS A 125 -23.14 -12.31 19.17
C HIS A 125 -23.26 -13.11 20.47
N GLN A 126 -22.20 -13.16 21.28
CA GLN A 126 -22.21 -13.85 22.57
C GLN A 126 -23.19 -13.22 23.56
N ASP A 127 -23.27 -11.89 23.63
CA ASP A 127 -24.16 -11.17 24.54
C ASP A 127 -25.64 -11.45 24.19
N ILE A 128 -25.99 -11.44 22.91
CA ILE A 128 -27.33 -11.83 22.44
C ILE A 128 -27.66 -13.27 22.86
N LEU A 129 -26.78 -14.23 22.55
CA LEU A 129 -26.99 -15.64 22.89
C LEU A 129 -27.12 -15.87 24.40
N LYS A 130 -26.34 -15.12 25.19
CA LYS A 130 -26.41 -15.15 26.65
C LYS A 130 -27.75 -14.65 27.16
N VAL A 131 -28.27 -13.55 26.61
CA VAL A 131 -29.62 -13.04 26.94
C VAL A 131 -30.68 -14.09 26.62
N LEU A 132 -30.64 -14.69 25.43
CA LEU A 132 -31.61 -15.72 25.04
C LEU A 132 -31.55 -16.95 25.94
N ALA A 133 -30.35 -17.39 26.31
CA ALA A 133 -30.15 -18.51 27.23
C ALA A 133 -30.77 -18.22 28.60
N LEU A 134 -30.55 -17.02 29.14
CA LEU A 134 -31.08 -16.61 30.45
C LEU A 134 -32.61 -16.46 30.46
N ARG A 135 -33.21 -16.02 29.35
CA ARG A 135 -34.65 -15.73 29.29
C ARG A 135 -35.50 -16.92 28.91
N PHE A 136 -35.00 -17.78 28.02
CA PHE A 136 -35.83 -18.79 27.35
C PHE A 136 -35.30 -20.22 27.48
N GLU A 137 -34.05 -20.40 27.93
CA GLU A 137 -33.39 -21.71 28.00
C GLU A 137 -33.66 -22.59 26.75
N PRO A 138 -33.39 -22.08 25.53
CA PRO A 138 -33.86 -22.72 24.32
C PRO A 138 -33.18 -24.09 24.11
N PRO A 139 -33.89 -25.08 23.56
CA PRO A 139 -33.30 -26.34 23.16
C PRO A 139 -32.11 -26.14 22.22
N VAL A 140 -31.11 -27.03 22.32
CA VAL A 140 -29.87 -26.97 21.50
C VAL A 140 -30.14 -26.74 20.00
N PRO A 141 -31.13 -27.41 19.35
CA PRO A 141 -31.39 -27.18 17.93
C PRO A 141 -31.81 -25.74 17.61
N SER A 142 -32.66 -25.12 18.45
CA SER A 142 -33.11 -23.74 18.26
C SER A 142 -31.96 -22.75 18.48
N ARG A 143 -31.13 -23.00 19.48
CA ARG A 143 -29.93 -22.19 19.74
C ARG A 143 -28.95 -22.23 18.55
N GLN A 144 -28.62 -23.43 18.06
CA GLN A 144 -27.71 -23.60 16.93
C GLN A 144 -28.23 -22.92 15.66
N HIS A 145 -29.54 -22.99 15.43
CA HIS A 145 -30.16 -22.34 14.27
C HIS A 145 -30.01 -20.82 14.35
N ILE A 146 -30.24 -20.21 15.51
CA ILE A 146 -30.05 -18.77 15.71
C ILE A 146 -28.57 -18.37 15.55
N GLU A 147 -27.64 -19.15 16.11
CA GLU A 147 -26.20 -18.94 15.93
C GLU A 147 -25.80 -18.93 14.44
N GLN A 148 -26.38 -19.84 13.64
CA GLN A 148 -26.15 -19.90 12.20
C GLN A 148 -26.69 -18.68 11.46
N LEU A 149 -27.92 -18.25 11.77
CA LEU A 149 -28.51 -17.07 11.15
C LEU A 149 -27.69 -15.80 11.45
N MET A 150 -27.23 -15.66 12.69
CA MET A 150 -26.45 -14.50 13.13
C MET A 150 -25.04 -14.45 12.54
N THR A 151 -24.47 -15.57 12.09
CA THR A 151 -23.08 -15.64 11.59
C THR A 151 -22.80 -14.63 10.47
N ASN A 152 -23.81 -14.28 9.67
CA ASN A 152 -23.68 -13.36 8.54
C ASN A 152 -24.01 -11.90 8.89
N ILE A 153 -24.45 -11.62 10.13
CA ILE A 153 -24.83 -10.28 10.56
C ILE A 153 -23.60 -9.61 11.17
N THR A 154 -23.00 -8.69 10.41
CA THR A 154 -21.77 -7.98 10.79
C THR A 154 -21.98 -6.49 11.05
N ASP A 155 -23.18 -5.97 10.85
CA ASP A 155 -23.50 -4.56 11.09
C ASP A 155 -23.78 -4.32 12.58
N ASP A 156 -22.98 -3.45 13.19
CA ASP A 156 -23.05 -3.15 14.63
C ASP A 156 -24.41 -2.55 15.04
N VAL A 157 -25.05 -1.77 14.16
CA VAL A 157 -26.36 -1.15 14.44
C VAL A 157 -27.46 -2.19 14.40
N GLU A 158 -27.41 -3.13 13.45
CA GLU A 158 -28.34 -4.26 13.42
C GLU A 158 -28.13 -5.18 14.63
N LEU A 159 -26.89 -5.44 15.03
CA LEU A 159 -26.61 -6.25 16.22
C LEU A 159 -27.11 -5.60 17.51
N ASP A 160 -27.00 -4.28 17.65
CA ASP A 160 -27.55 -3.57 18.80
C ASP A 160 -29.10 -3.65 18.84
N LYS A 161 -29.76 -3.54 17.67
CA LYS A 161 -31.21 -3.78 17.56
C LYS A 161 -31.59 -5.21 17.91
N LEU A 162 -30.80 -6.19 17.47
CA LEU A 162 -31.03 -7.60 17.81
C LEU A 162 -30.81 -7.86 19.30
N LEU A 163 -29.85 -7.20 19.95
CA LEU A 163 -29.69 -7.29 21.40
C LEU A 163 -30.91 -6.73 22.13
N ALA A 164 -31.44 -5.58 21.72
CA ALA A 164 -32.67 -5.04 22.26
C ALA A 164 -33.87 -5.97 22.02
N ALA A 165 -33.97 -6.56 20.83
CA ALA A 165 -35.01 -7.53 20.50
C ALA A 165 -34.90 -8.79 21.38
N ALA A 166 -33.69 -9.31 21.62
CA ALA A 166 -33.46 -10.45 22.49
C ALA A 166 -33.96 -10.22 23.92
N VAL A 167 -33.91 -8.97 24.41
CA VAL A 167 -34.45 -8.55 25.71
C VAL A 167 -35.97 -8.35 25.69
N GLN A 168 -36.56 -7.97 24.56
CA GLN A 168 -37.97 -7.58 24.46
C GLN A 168 -38.90 -8.68 23.94
N SER A 169 -38.38 -9.67 23.20
CA SER A 169 -39.17 -10.77 22.66
C SER A 169 -39.94 -11.51 23.76
N GLN A 170 -41.15 -11.98 23.46
CA GLN A 170 -41.97 -12.74 24.41
C GLN A 170 -41.62 -14.23 24.39
N SER A 171 -41.09 -14.72 23.27
CA SER A 171 -40.62 -16.10 23.09
C SER A 171 -39.36 -16.17 22.23
N ILE A 172 -38.71 -17.33 22.24
CA ILE A 172 -37.58 -17.62 21.34
C ILE A 172 -38.00 -17.62 19.87
N ALA A 173 -39.25 -18.03 19.56
CA ALA A 173 -39.77 -18.04 18.20
C ALA A 173 -39.96 -16.61 17.65
N ASP A 174 -40.45 -15.68 18.49
CA ASP A 174 -40.57 -14.27 18.11
C ASP A 174 -39.21 -13.67 17.78
N PHE A 175 -38.19 -13.98 18.58
CA PHE A 175 -36.83 -13.53 18.33
C PHE A 175 -36.27 -14.14 17.03
N GLN A 176 -36.46 -15.44 16.81
CA GLN A 176 -36.00 -16.12 15.61
C GLN A 176 -36.56 -15.47 14.34
N SER A 177 -37.86 -15.15 14.31
CA SER A 177 -38.46 -14.46 13.16
C SER A 177 -37.90 -13.04 12.92
N ILE A 178 -37.41 -12.36 13.96
CA ILE A 178 -36.75 -11.05 13.82
C ILE A 178 -35.37 -11.24 13.17
N VAL A 179 -34.58 -12.21 13.63
CA VAL A 179 -33.26 -12.51 13.06
C VAL A 179 -33.37 -12.96 11.61
N GLU A 180 -34.34 -13.81 11.28
CA GLU A 180 -34.60 -14.26 9.90
C GLU A 180 -34.84 -13.06 8.95
N ARG A 181 -35.63 -12.07 9.38
CA ARG A 181 -35.87 -10.86 8.60
C ARG A 181 -34.62 -10.01 8.42
N ALA A 182 -33.79 -9.92 9.46
CA ALA A 182 -32.53 -9.19 9.42
C ALA A 182 -31.48 -9.88 8.50
N THR A 183 -31.61 -11.18 8.28
CA THR A 183 -30.69 -11.97 7.42
C THR A 183 -31.08 -11.92 5.94
N HIS A 184 -32.31 -11.48 5.61
CA HIS A 184 -32.87 -11.42 4.25
C HIS A 184 -32.88 -10.00 3.63
N LEU A 185 -32.24 -9.03 4.28
CA LEU A 185 -31.98 -7.67 3.77
C LEU A 185 -30.53 -7.56 3.30
#